data_AF-A0A7Y4YGS8-F1
#
_entry.id   AF-A0A7Y4YGS8-F1
#
_cell.length_a   1.000
_cell.length_b   1.000
_cell.length_c   1.000
_cell.angle_alpha   90.00
_cell.angle_beta   90.00
_cell.angle_gamma   90.00
#
_symmetry.space_group_name_H-M   'P 1'
#
loop_
_entity.id
_entity.type
_entity.pdbx_description
1 polymer ?
#
loop_
_entity_poly.entity_id
_entity_poly.type
_entity_poly.pdbx_seq_one_letter_code
_entity_poly.pdbx_strand_id
1 'polypeptide(L)'
;GMRLRRSNEGEHGVNAGPPGDLYVAITVKPHPVFQRQGHDILCDVHIHVVTAMLGGKIEVPTLKGNTIIKIPAGTQQDKILRLKGLGIPSLKSQNTGDQLFVIKIQIPTKLTARQKELLAEFAKESGMTMDEDGDGFFDKMKTFFE
;
A
#
# COMPACT_ATOMS: atom_id res chain seq x y z
N GLY A 1 -0.04 14.81 16.49
CA GLY A 1 -0.10 16.19 15.97
C GLY A 1 1.18 16.91 16.30
N MET A 2 1.53 17.94 15.55
CA MET A 2 2.67 18.81 15.84
C MET A 2 2.16 20.07 16.55
N ARG A 3 2.87 20.57 17.57
CA ARG A 3 2.53 21.82 18.24
C ARG A 3 3.62 22.85 17.98
N LEU A 4 3.23 24.03 17.52
CA LEU A 4 4.12 25.17 17.35
C LEU A 4 3.77 26.21 18.41
N ARG A 5 4.79 26.74 19.09
CA ARG A 5 4.64 27.81 20.08
C ARG A 5 5.20 29.10 19.50
N ARG A 6 4.43 30.19 19.60
CA ARG A 6 4.92 31.55 19.42
C ARG A 6 4.82 32.30 20.74
N SER A 7 5.96 32.72 21.25
CA SER A 7 6.05 33.42 22.52
C SER A 7 5.51 34.83 22.42
N ASN A 8 4.77 35.29 23.44
CA ASN A 8 4.18 36.64 23.52
C ASN A 8 3.15 37.00 22.42
N GLU A 9 2.63 35.99 21.71
CA GLU A 9 1.58 36.16 20.68
C GLU A 9 0.19 35.70 21.18
N GLY A 10 0.06 35.43 22.48
CA GLY A 10 -1.19 35.10 23.14
C GLY A 10 -1.96 36.33 23.60
N GLU A 11 -2.98 36.12 24.43
CA GLU A 11 -3.78 37.21 25.00
C GLU A 11 -2.93 38.17 25.85
N HIS A 12 -3.36 39.44 25.92
CA HIS A 12 -2.66 40.47 26.65
C HIS A 12 -2.63 40.16 28.16
N GLY A 13 -1.49 40.43 28.81
CA GLY A 13 -1.32 40.21 30.25
C GLY A 13 -2.10 41.23 31.08
N VAL A 14 -2.53 40.82 32.27
CA VAL A 14 -3.18 41.71 33.24
C VAL A 14 -2.13 42.60 33.93
N ASN A 15 -2.47 43.85 34.29
CA ASN A 15 -1.60 44.79 35.01
C ASN A 15 -0.21 45.02 34.37
N ALA A 16 -0.19 45.29 33.05
CA ALA A 16 1.05 45.44 32.27
C ALA A 16 1.96 44.19 32.27
N GLY A 17 1.39 43.01 32.56
CA GLY A 17 2.06 41.73 32.40
C GLY A 17 2.35 41.41 30.93
N PRO A 18 3.36 40.56 30.66
CA PRO A 18 3.66 40.15 29.29
C PRO A 18 2.48 39.37 28.68
N PRO A 19 2.28 39.45 27.35
CA PRO A 19 1.28 38.62 26.68
C PRO A 19 1.55 37.12 26.87
N GLY A 20 0.50 36.31 26.78
CA GLY A 20 0.61 34.86 26.79
C GLY A 20 1.28 34.29 25.54
N ASP A 21 1.27 32.96 25.41
CA ASP A 21 1.80 32.28 24.22
C ASP A 21 0.69 31.77 23.31
N LEU A 22 0.92 31.85 22.00
CA LEU A 22 0.07 31.19 21.01
C LEU A 22 0.57 29.76 20.76
N TYR A 23 -0.32 28.79 20.97
CA TYR A 23 -0.09 27.38 20.60
C TYR A 23 -0.89 27.02 19.36
N VAL A 24 -0.20 26.66 18.28
CA VAL A 24 -0.81 26.15 17.05
C VAL A 24 -0.70 24.64 17.02
N ALA A 25 -1.84 23.94 17.06
CA ALA A 25 -1.90 22.50 16.89
C ALA A 25 -2.13 22.14 15.42
N ILE A 26 -1.19 21.42 14.82
CA ILE A 26 -1.23 20.99 13.42
C ILE A 26 -1.71 19.53 13.36
N THR A 27 -2.80 19.33 12.63
CA THR A 27 -3.38 18.03 12.32
C THR A 27 -3.33 17.80 10.82
N VAL A 28 -2.75 16.68 10.40
CA VAL A 28 -2.69 16.29 8.99
C VAL A 28 -3.98 15.56 8.64
N LYS A 29 -4.67 16.01 7.60
CA LYS A 29 -5.87 15.31 7.10
C LYS A 29 -5.47 13.99 6.43
N PRO A 30 -6.27 12.92 6.57
CA PRO A 30 -6.05 11.68 5.81
C PRO A 30 -6.05 11.95 4.30
N HIS A 31 -5.16 11.28 3.57
CA HIS A 31 -5.10 11.33 2.12
C HIS A 31 -5.66 10.00 1.55
N PRO A 32 -6.42 10.02 0.44
CA PRO A 32 -7.04 8.80 -0.10
C PRO A 32 -6.04 7.73 -0.57
N VAL A 33 -4.86 8.16 -1.05
CA VAL A 33 -3.85 7.26 -1.64
C VAL A 33 -2.65 7.04 -0.71
N PHE A 34 -2.34 8.02 0.15
CA PHE A 34 -1.08 8.05 0.89
C PHE A 34 -1.36 7.96 2.38
N GLN A 35 -0.69 7.02 3.03
CA GLN A 35 -0.75 6.87 4.47
C GLN A 35 0.61 7.22 5.06
N ARG A 36 0.65 8.21 5.95
CA ARG A 36 1.89 8.61 6.60
C ARG A 36 2.13 7.76 7.85
N GLN A 37 3.25 7.05 7.88
CA GLN A 37 3.73 6.33 9.06
C GLN A 37 5.06 6.92 9.52
N GLY A 38 4.98 7.81 10.52
CA GLY A 38 6.16 8.55 10.99
C GLY A 38 6.72 9.51 9.93
N HIS A 39 7.88 9.17 9.38
CA HIS A 39 8.51 9.89 8.27
C HIS A 39 8.30 9.22 6.91
N ASP A 40 7.83 7.97 6.89
CA ASP A 40 7.61 7.22 5.67
C ASP A 40 6.19 7.40 5.15
N ILE A 41 6.02 7.19 3.84
CA ILE A 41 4.74 7.22 3.16
C ILE A 41 4.44 5.84 2.59
N LEU A 42 3.31 5.27 2.97
CA LEU A 42 2.80 4.04 2.42
C LEU A 42 1.78 4.34 1.32
N CYS A 43 1.84 3.55 0.26
CA CYS A 43 0.90 3.59 -0.85
C CYS A 43 0.64 2.16 -1.33
N ASP A 44 -0.62 1.79 -1.46
CA ASP A 44 -1.00 0.53 -2.07
C ASP A 44 -0.92 0.66 -3.60
N VAL A 45 -0.25 -0.29 -4.26
CA VAL A 45 -0.11 -0.32 -5.71
C VAL A 45 -0.68 -1.61 -6.23
N HIS A 46 -1.71 -1.48 -7.06
CA HIS A 46 -2.40 -2.60 -7.62
C HIS A 46 -1.75 -3.02 -8.95
N ILE A 47 -1.38 -4.29 -9.07
CA ILE A 47 -0.80 -4.85 -10.29
C ILE A 47 -1.55 -6.09 -10.73
N HIS A 48 -1.58 -6.35 -12.04
CA HIS A 48 -2.15 -7.59 -12.57
C HIS A 48 -1.28 -8.80 -12.23
N VAL A 49 -1.92 -9.95 -12.07
CA VAL A 49 -1.23 -11.23 -11.83
C VAL A 49 -0.14 -11.54 -12.86
N VAL A 50 -0.36 -11.19 -14.14
CA VAL A 50 0.63 -11.39 -15.21
C VAL A 50 1.90 -10.56 -14.95
N THR A 51 1.76 -9.29 -14.55
CA THR A 51 2.89 -8.43 -14.20
C THR A 51 3.60 -8.92 -12.93
N ALA A 52 2.87 -9.48 -11.97
CA ALA A 52 3.45 -10.07 -10.77
C ALA A 52 4.31 -11.30 -11.13
N MET A 53 3.83 -12.15 -12.04
CA MET A 53 4.51 -13.36 -12.49
C MET A 53 5.72 -13.06 -13.37
N LEU A 54 5.52 -12.29 -14.44
CA LEU A 54 6.55 -12.04 -15.47
C LEU A 54 7.47 -10.84 -15.13
N GLY A 55 7.09 -10.03 -14.15
CA GLY A 55 7.71 -8.75 -13.90
C GLY A 55 7.26 -7.70 -14.93
N GLY A 56 7.78 -6.48 -14.78
CA GLY A 56 7.44 -5.39 -15.69
C GLY A 56 7.85 -4.04 -15.17
N LYS A 57 7.27 -3.00 -15.76
CA LYS A 57 7.38 -1.61 -15.30
C LYS A 57 5.99 -1.06 -15.13
N ILE A 58 5.75 -0.35 -14.05
CA ILE A 58 4.48 0.32 -13.76
C ILE A 58 4.74 1.74 -13.34
N GLU A 59 3.79 2.62 -13.63
CA GLU A 59 3.78 4.00 -13.15
C GLU A 59 3.08 4.04 -11.79
N VAL A 60 3.71 4.69 -10.80
CA VAL A 60 3.20 4.82 -9.43
C VAL A 60 3.20 6.27 -8.98
N PRO A 61 2.20 6.68 -8.19
CA PRO A 61 2.13 8.03 -7.66
C PRO A 61 3.12 8.21 -6.51
N THR A 62 3.84 9.33 -6.50
CA THR A 62 4.71 9.77 -5.40
C THR A 62 4.29 11.14 -4.90
N LEU A 63 4.82 11.56 -3.74
CA LEU A 63 4.60 12.93 -3.26
C LEU A 63 5.13 14.02 -4.21
N LYS A 64 6.02 13.69 -5.14
CA LYS A 64 6.63 14.61 -6.10
C LYS A 64 6.08 14.49 -7.54
N GLY A 65 5.05 13.66 -7.73
CA GLY A 65 4.50 13.33 -9.05
C GLY A 65 4.61 11.84 -9.36
N ASN A 66 4.39 11.45 -10.61
CA ASN A 66 4.45 10.04 -10.99
C ASN A 66 5.89 9.59 -11.28
N THR A 67 6.18 8.33 -10.99
CA THR A 67 7.46 7.70 -11.35
C THR A 67 7.25 6.27 -11.82
N ILE A 68 8.18 5.76 -12.62
CA ILE A 68 8.14 4.38 -13.11
C ILE A 68 9.01 3.51 -12.22
N ILE A 69 8.42 2.46 -11.66
CA ILE A 69 9.16 1.44 -10.89
C ILE A 69 9.20 0.11 -11.64
N LYS A 70 10.29 -0.63 -11.46
CA LYS A 70 10.45 -1.98 -11.99
C LYS A 70 9.87 -2.99 -10.99
N ILE A 71 8.95 -3.82 -11.46
CA ILE A 71 8.41 -4.96 -10.72
C ILE A 71 9.26 -6.19 -11.06
N PRO A 72 9.93 -6.82 -10.09
CA PRO A 72 10.62 -8.09 -10.30
C PRO A 72 9.62 -9.20 -10.67
N ALA A 73 10.04 -10.13 -11.52
CA ALA A 73 9.29 -11.37 -11.76
C ALA A 73 9.13 -12.16 -10.44
N GLY A 74 8.02 -12.88 -10.31
CA GLY A 74 7.66 -13.61 -9.09
C GLY A 74 7.36 -12.71 -7.88
N THR A 75 6.91 -11.48 -8.10
CA THR A 75 6.49 -10.58 -7.02
C THR A 75 5.25 -11.13 -6.31
N GLN A 76 5.33 -11.23 -4.99
CA GLN A 76 4.26 -11.77 -4.14
C GLN A 76 3.33 -10.67 -3.63
N GLN A 77 2.16 -11.09 -3.14
CA GLN A 77 1.20 -10.25 -2.44
C GLN A 77 1.88 -9.56 -1.24
N ASP A 78 1.53 -8.30 -0.99
CA ASP A 78 2.02 -7.47 0.11
C ASP A 78 3.54 -7.25 0.14
N LYS A 79 4.24 -7.59 -0.95
CA LYS A 79 5.65 -7.25 -1.10
C LYS A 79 5.82 -5.73 -1.05
N ILE A 80 6.77 -5.27 -0.25
CA ILE A 80 7.07 -3.85 -0.10
C ILE A 80 8.23 -3.47 -1.02
N LEU A 81 7.98 -2.51 -1.91
CA LEU A 81 9.03 -1.86 -2.71
C LEU A 81 9.33 -0.48 -2.14
N ARG A 82 10.61 -0.18 -1.93
CA ARG A 82 11.04 1.06 -1.26
C ARG A 82 11.74 2.00 -2.24
N LEU A 83 11.24 3.23 -2.32
CA LEU A 83 11.93 4.35 -2.96
C LEU A 83 12.49 5.28 -1.89
N LYS A 84 13.82 5.41 -1.90
CA LYS A 84 14.55 6.17 -0.88
C LYS A 84 14.37 7.67 -1.05
N GLY A 85 14.20 8.39 0.06
CA GLY A 85 14.17 9.86 0.10
C GLY A 85 12.92 10.51 -0.52
N LEU A 86 11.85 9.74 -0.70
CA LEU A 86 10.55 10.22 -1.20
C LEU A 86 9.48 10.33 -0.10
N GLY A 87 9.84 10.15 1.16
CA GLY A 87 8.97 10.37 2.31
C GLY A 87 8.98 11.81 2.82
N ILE A 88 8.64 11.98 4.10
CA ILE A 88 8.53 13.28 4.75
C ILE A 88 9.88 13.68 5.37
N PRO A 89 10.37 14.91 5.13
CA PRO A 89 11.58 15.41 5.79
C PRO A 89 11.38 15.50 7.30
N SER A 90 12.39 15.10 8.07
CA SER A 90 12.39 15.27 9.51
C SER A 90 12.67 16.73 9.90
N LEU A 91 11.96 17.26 10.90
CA LEU A 91 12.24 18.59 11.43
C LEU A 91 13.46 18.61 12.36
N LYS A 92 13.86 17.45 12.92
CA LYS A 92 14.95 17.35 13.91
C LYS A 92 16.28 16.92 13.30
N SER A 93 16.26 16.39 12.08
CA SER A 93 17.43 15.80 11.42
C SER A 93 17.39 16.09 9.93
N GLN A 94 18.54 16.09 9.25
CA GLN A 94 18.58 16.19 7.79
C GLN A 94 18.06 14.94 7.05
N ASN A 95 17.66 13.90 7.78
CA ASN A 95 17.12 12.69 7.17
C ASN A 95 15.69 12.91 6.63
N THR A 96 15.43 12.33 5.47
CA THR A 96 14.11 12.29 4.83
C THR A 96 13.65 10.83 4.85
N GLY A 97 12.38 10.59 5.18
CA GLY A 97 11.83 9.24 5.10
C GLY A 97 11.75 8.71 3.67
N ASP A 98 11.22 7.51 3.55
CA ASP A 98 11.09 6.79 2.29
C ASP A 98 9.63 6.67 1.88
N GLN A 99 9.41 6.36 0.60
CA GLN A 99 8.10 5.93 0.12
C GLN A 99 8.09 4.41 -0.07
N LEU A 100 7.10 3.76 0.55
CA LEU A 100 6.89 2.33 0.59
C LEU A 100 5.65 1.99 -0.23
N PHE A 101 5.83 1.19 -1.26
CA PHE A 101 4.76 0.68 -2.10
C PHE A 101 4.42 -0.74 -1.68
N VAL A 102 3.20 -0.96 -1.20
CA VAL A 102 2.69 -2.29 -0.88
C VAL A 102 2.00 -2.84 -2.12
N ILE A 103 2.53 -3.93 -2.65
CA ILE A 103 1.97 -4.53 -3.87
C ILE A 103 0.70 -5.32 -3.55
N LYS A 104 -0.39 -4.98 -4.25
CA LYS A 104 -1.66 -5.70 -4.23
C LYS A 104 -1.90 -6.34 -5.58
N ILE A 105 -1.94 -7.66 -5.64
CA ILE A 105 -2.17 -8.42 -6.86
C ILE A 105 -3.67 -8.47 -7.14
N GLN A 106 -4.06 -8.02 -8.33
CA GLN A 106 -5.42 -8.09 -8.84
C GLN A 106 -5.58 -9.34 -9.71
N ILE A 107 -6.51 -10.19 -9.29
CA ILE A 107 -6.94 -11.38 -10.04
C ILE A 107 -8.22 -11.01 -10.81
N PRO A 108 -8.26 -11.19 -12.15
CA PRO A 108 -9.44 -10.88 -12.94
C PRO A 108 -10.62 -11.81 -12.58
N THR A 109 -11.82 -11.25 -12.45
CA THR A 109 -13.03 -11.99 -12.09
C THR A 109 -13.75 -12.60 -13.29
N LYS A 110 -13.46 -12.13 -14.51
CA LYS A 110 -14.07 -12.61 -15.76
C LYS A 110 -12.96 -12.99 -16.73
N LEU A 111 -13.07 -14.20 -17.28
CA LEU A 111 -12.11 -14.77 -18.23
C LEU A 111 -12.85 -15.28 -19.47
N THR A 112 -12.29 -15.01 -20.65
CA THR A 112 -12.77 -15.58 -21.91
C THR A 112 -12.45 -17.07 -21.99
N ALA A 113 -13.11 -17.80 -22.91
CA ALA A 113 -12.82 -19.22 -23.14
C ALA A 113 -11.33 -19.44 -23.43
N ARG A 114 -10.76 -18.63 -24.32
CA ARG A 114 -9.34 -18.71 -24.66
C ARG A 114 -8.41 -18.43 -23.48
N GLN A 115 -8.74 -17.47 -22.60
CA GLN A 115 -7.94 -17.19 -21.40
C GLN A 115 -7.97 -18.36 -20.40
N LYS A 116 -9.12 -19.03 -20.25
CA LYS A 116 -9.24 -20.22 -19.40
C LYS A 116 -8.40 -21.38 -19.94
N GLU A 117 -8.44 -21.62 -21.25
CA GLU A 117 -7.61 -22.64 -21.91
C GLU A 117 -6.12 -22.41 -21.62
N LEU A 118 -5.62 -21.20 -21.84
CA LEU A 118 -4.22 -20.86 -21.61
C LEU A 118 -3.79 -21.04 -20.14
N LEU A 119 -4.67 -20.69 -19.19
CA LEU A 119 -4.40 -20.89 -17.77
C LEU A 119 -4.42 -22.36 -17.36
N ALA A 120 -5.28 -23.18 -17.98
CA ALA A 120 -5.31 -24.62 -17.76
C ALA A 120 -4.06 -25.31 -18.35
N GLU A 121 -3.61 -24.90 -19.53
CA GLU A 121 -2.33 -25.34 -20.11
C GLU A 121 -1.15 -24.96 -19.20
N PHE A 122 -1.09 -23.70 -18.75
CA PHE A 122 -0.08 -23.25 -17.81
C PHE A 122 -0.08 -24.07 -16.50
N ALA A 123 -1.25 -24.40 -15.95
CA ALA A 123 -1.38 -25.21 -14.75
C ALA A 123 -0.81 -26.62 -14.96
N LYS A 124 -1.13 -27.27 -16.09
CA LYS A 124 -0.59 -28.59 -16.45
C LYS A 124 0.92 -28.57 -16.58
N GLU A 125 1.49 -27.59 -17.29
CA GLU A 125 2.94 -27.46 -17.44
C GLU A 125 3.64 -27.16 -16.11
N SER A 126 3.00 -26.39 -15.24
CA SER A 126 3.52 -26.04 -13.91
C SER A 126 3.38 -27.19 -12.90
N GLY A 127 2.79 -28.33 -13.28
CA GLY A 127 2.51 -29.43 -12.37
C GLY A 127 1.51 -29.08 -11.26
N MET A 128 0.69 -28.05 -11.46
CA MET A 128 -0.35 -27.68 -10.51
C MET A 128 -1.51 -28.65 -10.64
N THR A 129 -1.82 -29.37 -9.56
CA THR A 129 -3.07 -30.11 -9.47
C THR A 129 -4.19 -29.10 -9.29
N MET A 130 -5.09 -28.99 -10.29
CA MET A 130 -6.38 -28.38 -10.02
C MET A 130 -7.12 -29.37 -9.13
N ASP A 131 -7.30 -29.03 -7.86
CA ASP A 131 -8.17 -29.81 -7.00
C ASP A 131 -9.57 -29.80 -7.63
N GLU A 132 -10.03 -30.95 -8.08
CA GLU A 132 -11.41 -31.17 -8.51
C GLU A 132 -12.31 -31.22 -7.27
N ASP A 133 -12.36 -30.12 -6.52
CA ASP A 133 -13.21 -30.00 -5.33
C ASP A 133 -14.65 -29.71 -5.74
N GLY A 134 -15.33 -30.78 -6.14
CA GLY A 134 -16.78 -30.86 -6.28
C GLY A 134 -17.39 -32.10 -5.61
N ASP A 135 -16.68 -33.23 -5.61
CA ASP A 135 -17.29 -34.51 -5.21
C ASP A 135 -16.92 -34.99 -3.79
N GLY A 136 -15.73 -34.63 -3.26
CA GLY A 136 -15.24 -35.19 -1.99
C GLY A 136 -15.90 -34.65 -0.70
N PHE A 137 -16.49 -33.45 -0.75
CA PHE A 137 -17.10 -32.82 0.43
C PHE A 137 -18.57 -33.25 0.63
N PHE A 138 -19.29 -33.49 -0.48
CA PHE A 138 -20.69 -33.91 -0.46
C PHE A 138 -20.83 -35.41 -0.13
N ASP A 139 -19.88 -36.23 -0.60
CA ASP A 139 -19.87 -37.68 -0.35
C ASP A 139 -19.59 -37.99 1.14
N LYS A 140 -18.78 -37.14 1.79
CA LYS A 140 -18.58 -37.19 3.24
C LYS A 140 -19.82 -36.78 4.04
N MET A 141 -20.75 -35.97 3.52
CA MET A 141 -21.98 -35.66 4.25
C MET A 141 -23.04 -36.75 4.10
N LYS A 142 -23.09 -37.47 2.98
CA LYS A 142 -24.04 -38.59 2.78
C LYS A 142 -23.78 -39.76 3.73
N THR A 143 -22.52 -40.04 4.05
CA THR A 143 -22.13 -41.12 4.97
C THR A 143 -22.43 -40.84 6.45
N PHE A 144 -22.82 -39.62 6.82
CA PHE A 144 -23.26 -39.27 8.19
C PHE A 144 -24.79 -39.26 8.38
N PHE A 145 -25.57 -39.36 7.29
CA PHE A 145 -27.04 -39.39 7.34
C PHE A 145 -27.63 -40.79 7.06
N GLU A 146 -26.78 -41.82 6.98
CA GLU A 146 -27.12 -43.25 7.01
C GLU A 146 -26.63 -43.86 8.33
#